data_AF-A0A7X9CMN9-F1
#
_entry.id   AF-A0A7X9CMN9-F1
#
_cell.length_a   1.000
_cell.length_b   1.000
_cell.length_c   1.000
_cell.angle_alpha   90.00
_cell.angle_beta   90.00
_cell.angle_gamma   90.00
#
_symmetry.space_group_name_H-M   'P 1'
#
loop_
_entity.id
_entity.type
_entity.pdbx_description
1 polymer ?
#
loop_
_entity_poly.entity_id
_entity_poly.type
_entity_poly.pdbx_seq_one_letter_code
_entity_poly.pdbx_strand_id
1 'polypeptide(L)'
;RKHPHQEFIQVDTTNILFIVGGAFDGLDKIIQNRIGTKSMGFGAEIQSKKDTEIGELLKELQPEDLIKYGLIPEFVGRLPVMVTLEELDEEALVRILTEPKNALVKQYKELFEMDGVELEFDDGALTAIAEKAIERKTGARGLRSIIEETLLDIMYEIPSREDIEKCLITRETIVTGEPTLVLSERAAKNRAKNSDKESAS
;
A
#
# COMPACT_ATOMS: atom_id res chain seq x y z
N ARG A 1 -11.60 11.59 32.28
CA ARG A 1 -11.49 12.73 33.24
C ARG A 1 -10.60 12.24 34.39
N LYS A 2 -9.45 12.88 34.67
CA LYS A 2 -8.50 12.39 35.68
C LYS A 2 -9.06 12.60 37.09
N HIS A 3 -8.97 11.59 37.96
CA HIS A 3 -9.45 11.64 39.35
C HIS A 3 -8.39 12.24 40.30
N PRO A 4 -8.81 12.99 41.34
CA PRO A 4 -7.92 13.83 42.16
C PRO A 4 -7.00 13.08 43.14
N HIS A 5 -7.18 11.78 43.36
CA HIS A 5 -6.38 10.98 44.32
C HIS A 5 -5.39 10.02 43.66
N GLN A 6 -5.09 10.20 42.38
CA GLN A 6 -4.10 9.38 41.69
C GLN A 6 -2.72 10.00 41.91
N GLU A 7 -1.81 9.25 42.56
CA GLU A 7 -0.40 9.63 42.61
C GLU A 7 0.15 9.67 41.18
N PHE A 8 0.67 10.84 40.78
CA PHE A 8 1.21 11.05 39.45
C PHE A 8 2.72 10.93 39.47
N ILE A 9 3.26 10.13 38.54
CA ILE A 9 4.69 10.13 38.25
C ILE A 9 4.98 11.40 37.43
N GLN A 10 5.88 12.23 37.95
CA GLN A 10 6.38 13.38 37.21
C GLN A 10 7.47 12.91 36.25
N VAL A 11 7.33 13.28 34.97
CA VAL A 11 8.31 12.95 33.93
C VAL A 11 8.70 14.26 33.25
N ASP A 12 10.00 14.54 33.20
CA ASP A 12 10.56 15.63 32.41
C ASP A 12 10.64 15.21 30.94
N THR A 13 9.99 15.97 30.06
CA THR A 13 9.92 15.70 28.63
C THR A 13 10.96 16.48 27.82
N THR A 14 11.89 17.20 28.46
CA THR A 14 12.86 18.09 27.78
C THR A 14 13.70 17.37 26.73
N ASN A 15 14.08 16.11 27.00
CA ASN A 15 14.91 15.29 26.11
C ASN A 15 14.12 14.21 25.35
N ILE A 16 12.79 14.30 25.32
CA ILE A 16 11.97 13.38 24.54
C ILE A 16 11.88 13.92 23.11
N LEU A 17 12.27 13.11 22.12
CA LEU A 17 12.06 13.43 20.71
C LEU A 17 10.57 13.31 20.37
N PHE A 18 10.01 14.37 19.80
CA PHE A 18 8.64 14.38 19.29
C PHE A 18 8.68 14.31 17.76
N ILE A 19 8.10 13.25 17.21
CA ILE A 19 7.83 13.12 15.77
C ILE A 19 6.33 13.22 15.59
N VAL A 20 5.90 14.24 14.86
CA VAL A 20 4.48 14.46 14.52
C VAL A 20 4.32 14.30 13.02
N GLY A 21 3.26 13.63 12.60
CA GLY A 21 2.95 13.38 11.20
C GLY A 21 1.45 13.41 10.98
N GLY A 22 1.04 13.78 9.77
CA GLY A 22 -0.35 13.89 9.37
C GLY A 22 -0.50 14.03 7.87
N ALA A 23 -1.71 13.80 7.36
CA ALA A 23 -2.08 14.11 5.99
C ALA A 23 -2.75 15.49 5.98
N PHE A 24 -2.14 16.45 5.28
CA PHE A 24 -2.58 17.85 5.26
C PHE A 24 -3.29 18.14 3.93
N ASP A 25 -4.52 17.64 3.77
CA ASP A 25 -5.30 17.84 2.55
C ASP A 25 -5.57 19.33 2.30
N GLY A 26 -5.32 19.79 1.07
CA GLY A 26 -5.47 21.20 0.66
C GLY A 26 -4.28 22.12 1.00
N LEU A 27 -3.23 21.61 1.66
CA LEU A 27 -2.01 22.39 1.93
C LEU A 27 -1.26 22.75 0.64
N ASP A 28 -1.28 21.85 -0.34
CA ASP A 28 -0.79 22.03 -1.71
C ASP A 28 -1.34 23.32 -2.34
N LYS A 29 -2.64 23.59 -2.19
CA LYS A 29 -3.29 24.80 -2.72
C LYS A 29 -2.81 26.06 -2.02
N ILE A 30 -2.52 26.00 -0.72
CA ILE A 30 -2.00 27.14 0.05
C ILE A 30 -0.60 27.49 -0.45
N ILE A 31 0.26 26.47 -0.59
CA ILE A 31 1.63 26.61 -1.10
C ILE A 31 1.59 27.16 -2.54
N GLN A 32 0.76 26.59 -3.40
CA GLN A 32 0.59 27.01 -4.79
C GLN A 32 0.15 28.49 -4.89
N ASN A 33 -0.78 28.93 -4.04
CA ASN A 33 -1.20 30.32 -3.97
C ASN A 33 -0.08 31.27 -3.54
N ARG A 34 0.81 30.84 -2.63
CA ARG A 34 1.96 31.63 -2.18
C ARG A 34 3.03 31.77 -3.27
N ILE A 35 3.33 30.68 -3.99
CA ILE A 35 4.34 30.67 -5.06
C ILE A 35 3.87 31.44 -6.30
N GLY A 36 2.57 31.72 -6.42
CA GLY A 36 2.07 32.74 -7.36
C GLY A 36 1.71 32.22 -8.76
N THR A 37 1.31 30.95 -8.92
CA THR A 37 0.78 30.41 -10.20
C THR A 37 -0.62 30.94 -10.58
N LYS A 38 -0.99 32.14 -10.11
CA LYS A 38 -2.20 32.87 -10.55
C LYS A 38 -1.81 33.97 -11.54
N SER A 39 -1.60 33.58 -12.79
CA SER A 39 -1.51 34.49 -13.93
C SER A 39 -2.91 35.00 -14.31
N MET A 40 -3.40 36.09 -13.69
CA MET A 40 -4.62 36.78 -14.16
C MET A 40 -4.30 38.22 -14.54
N GLY A 41 -3.96 38.42 -15.82
CA GLY A 41 -3.64 39.72 -16.42
C GLY A 41 -3.36 39.58 -17.92
N PHE A 42 -3.68 40.62 -18.71
CA PHE A 42 -3.40 40.69 -20.16
C PHE A 42 -1.87 40.64 -20.39
N GLY A 43 -1.32 39.45 -20.64
CA GLY A 43 0.12 39.22 -20.83
C GLY A 43 0.79 38.27 -19.81
N ALA A 44 0.03 37.68 -18.90
CA ALA A 44 0.59 36.72 -17.94
C ALA A 44 0.78 35.34 -18.61
N GLU A 45 1.98 34.76 -18.49
CA GLU A 45 2.24 33.39 -18.93
C GLU A 45 1.30 32.44 -18.19
N ILE A 46 0.34 31.87 -18.93
CA ILE A 46 -0.54 30.83 -18.42
C ILE A 46 0.32 29.57 -18.30
N GLN A 47 1.00 29.40 -17.16
CA GLN A 47 1.54 28.09 -16.82
C GLN A 47 0.36 27.14 -16.64
N SER A 48 0.30 26.11 -17.48
CA SER A 48 -0.75 25.10 -17.44
C SER A 48 -0.77 24.48 -16.03
N LYS A 49 -1.93 24.59 -15.36
CA LYS A 49 -2.23 24.02 -14.03
C LYS A 49 -1.96 22.52 -13.84
N LYS A 50 -1.43 21.83 -14.85
CA LYS A 50 -1.47 20.37 -14.96
C LYS A 50 -0.24 19.63 -14.43
N ASP A 51 0.93 20.25 -14.33
CA ASP A 51 2.17 19.46 -14.22
C ASP A 51 3.08 19.80 -13.03
N THR A 52 2.60 20.53 -12.02
CA THR A 52 3.35 20.55 -10.75
C THR A 52 2.86 19.38 -9.91
N GLU A 53 3.61 18.28 -9.92
CA GLU A 53 3.37 17.14 -9.04
C GLU A 53 3.23 17.63 -7.59
N ILE A 54 2.22 17.11 -6.88
CA ILE A 54 1.91 17.51 -5.50
C ILE A 54 3.15 17.37 -4.61
N GLY A 55 3.97 16.34 -4.85
CA GLY A 55 5.25 16.13 -4.16
C GLY A 55 6.21 17.31 -4.29
N GLU A 56 6.37 17.88 -5.49
CA GLU A 56 7.24 19.04 -5.73
C GLU A 56 6.72 20.30 -5.04
N LEU A 57 5.40 20.52 -5.04
CA LEU A 57 4.80 21.63 -4.29
C LEU A 57 5.06 21.49 -2.78
N LEU A 58 4.95 20.28 -2.23
CA LEU A 58 5.18 20.02 -0.82
C LEU A 58 6.65 20.25 -0.41
N LYS A 59 7.62 20.06 -1.31
CA LYS A 59 9.05 20.38 -1.03
C LYS A 59 9.28 21.86 -0.73
N GLU A 60 8.43 22.73 -1.27
CA GLU A 60 8.47 24.17 -1.04
C GLU A 60 7.73 24.61 0.24
N LEU A 61 7.30 23.68 1.11
CA LEU A 61 6.57 23.99 2.34
C LEU A 61 7.33 24.98 3.24
N GLN A 62 6.62 26.02 3.71
CA GLN A 62 7.13 26.98 4.70
C GLN A 62 6.23 27.02 5.93
N PRO A 63 6.76 27.45 7.11
CA PRO A 63 5.97 27.53 8.33
C PRO A 63 4.72 28.41 8.21
N GLU A 64 4.75 29.45 7.37
CA GLU A 64 3.60 30.32 7.12
C GLU A 64 2.41 29.61 6.46
N ASP A 65 2.65 28.56 5.68
CA ASP A 65 1.57 27.79 5.05
C ASP A 65 0.83 26.98 6.09
N LEU A 66 1.55 26.41 7.06
CA LEU A 66 0.98 25.68 8.19
C LEU A 66 0.14 26.60 9.08
N ILE A 67 0.56 27.85 9.25
CA ILE A 67 -0.21 28.86 9.98
C ILE A 67 -1.49 29.21 9.21
N LYS A 68 -1.38 29.45 7.89
CA LYS A 68 -2.54 29.69 7.00
C LYS A 68 -3.49 28.49 6.94
N TYR A 69 -2.95 27.27 7.08
CA TYR A 69 -3.71 26.02 7.15
C TYR A 69 -4.53 25.91 8.44
N GLY A 70 -4.09 26.56 9.52
CA GLY A 70 -4.82 26.66 10.79
C GLY A 70 -4.02 26.23 12.02
N LEU A 71 -2.74 25.90 11.89
CA LEU A 71 -1.88 25.64 13.05
C LEU A 71 -1.48 26.94 13.74
N ILE A 72 -1.42 26.93 15.07
CA ILE A 72 -1.02 28.11 15.84
C ILE A 72 0.51 28.34 15.73
N PRO A 73 0.98 29.59 15.66
CA PRO A 73 2.41 29.90 15.49
C PRO A 73 3.30 29.32 16.59
N GLU A 74 2.85 29.28 17.83
CA GLU A 74 3.61 28.76 18.98
C GLU A 74 3.86 27.25 18.86
N PHE A 75 2.93 26.54 18.22
CA PHE A 75 3.07 25.10 17.98
C PHE A 75 4.02 24.83 16.82
N VAL A 76 3.86 25.54 15.71
CA VAL A 76 4.77 25.44 14.55
C VAL A 76 6.20 25.83 14.95
N GLY A 77 6.38 26.84 15.81
CA GLY A 77 7.68 27.26 16.31
C GLY A 77 8.41 26.20 17.17
N ARG A 78 7.69 25.21 17.71
CA ARG A 78 8.28 24.05 18.41
C ARG A 78 8.68 22.91 17.47
N LEU A 79 8.34 23.02 16.18
CA LEU A 79 8.60 22.01 15.15
C LEU A 79 9.54 22.60 14.08
N PRO A 80 10.83 22.81 14.39
CA PRO A 80 11.77 23.48 13.48
C PRO A 80 12.16 22.63 12.26
N VAL A 81 11.94 21.31 12.31
CA VAL A 81 12.25 20.38 11.22
C VAL A 81 10.94 19.92 10.59
N MET A 82 10.80 20.17 9.30
CA MET A 82 9.67 19.71 8.48
C MET A 82 10.22 18.80 7.38
N VAL A 83 9.56 17.67 7.18
CA VAL A 83 9.88 16.71 6.12
C VAL A 83 8.59 16.39 5.40
N THR A 84 8.62 16.41 4.08
CA THR A 84 7.50 15.99 3.24
C THR A 84 7.77 14.62 2.65
N LEU A 85 6.69 13.88 2.39
CA LEU A 85 6.75 12.55 1.80
C LEU A 85 6.22 12.64 0.37
N GLU A 86 6.85 11.89 -0.52
CA GLU A 86 6.44 11.76 -1.91
C GLU A 86 5.26 10.77 -2.02
N GLU A 87 4.45 10.93 -3.07
CA GLU A 87 3.41 9.96 -3.39
C GLU A 87 4.04 8.63 -3.82
N LEU A 88 3.36 7.52 -3.52
CA LEU A 88 3.83 6.20 -3.89
C LEU A 88 3.55 5.95 -5.37
N ASP A 89 4.61 5.78 -6.15
CA ASP A 89 4.53 5.30 -7.52
C ASP A 89 4.38 3.77 -7.59
N GLU A 90 4.22 3.26 -8.80
CA GLU A 90 4.05 1.83 -9.06
C GLU A 90 5.25 1.02 -8.56
N GLU A 91 6.47 1.50 -8.84
CA GLU A 91 7.71 0.84 -8.43
C GLU A 91 7.81 0.76 -6.90
N ALA A 92 7.51 1.85 -6.18
CA ALA A 92 7.51 1.88 -4.73
C ALA A 92 6.48 0.89 -4.14
N LEU A 93 5.30 0.77 -4.76
CA LEU A 93 4.29 -0.19 -4.33
C LEU A 93 4.75 -1.64 -4.53
N VAL A 94 5.36 -1.96 -5.67
CA VAL A 94 5.95 -3.29 -5.92
C VAL A 94 7.06 -3.60 -4.92
N ARG A 95 7.91 -2.61 -4.61
CA ARG A 95 8.94 -2.76 -3.57
C ARG A 95 8.32 -3.00 -2.20
N ILE A 96 7.25 -2.30 -1.82
CA ILE A 96 6.52 -2.52 -0.57
C ILE A 96 5.95 -3.94 -0.49
N LEU A 97 5.48 -4.49 -1.61
CA LEU A 97 4.95 -5.86 -1.69
C LEU A 97 6.01 -6.94 -1.44
N THR A 98 7.29 -6.67 -1.74
CA THR A 98 8.34 -7.71 -1.86
C THR A 98 9.56 -7.51 -0.95
N GLU A 99 10.08 -6.29 -0.82
CA GLU A 99 11.37 -6.02 -0.17
C GLU A 99 11.32 -6.03 1.37
N PRO A 100 10.36 -5.35 2.04
CA PRO A 100 10.35 -5.24 3.49
C PRO A 100 10.43 -6.61 4.18
N LYS A 101 10.99 -6.63 5.40
CA LYS A 101 11.04 -7.85 6.20
C LYS A 101 9.64 -8.46 6.39
N ASN A 102 8.65 -7.60 6.61
CA ASN A 102 7.24 -7.98 6.80
C ASN A 102 6.42 -7.66 5.53
N ALA A 103 6.97 -7.89 4.34
CA ALA A 103 6.27 -7.64 3.09
C ALA A 103 5.06 -8.58 2.91
N LEU A 104 4.00 -8.10 2.24
CA LEU A 104 2.75 -8.86 2.10
C LEU A 104 2.97 -10.19 1.39
N VAL A 105 3.75 -10.21 0.31
CA VAL A 105 4.05 -11.44 -0.44
C VAL A 105 4.69 -12.49 0.48
N LYS A 106 5.63 -12.08 1.35
CA LYS A 106 6.29 -12.99 2.30
C LYS A 106 5.30 -13.55 3.33
N GLN A 107 4.41 -12.69 3.85
CA GLN A 107 3.38 -13.11 4.80
C GLN A 107 2.44 -14.17 4.20
N TYR A 108 1.98 -13.99 2.95
CA TYR A 108 1.09 -14.97 2.31
C TYR A 108 1.83 -16.23 1.87
N LYS A 109 3.10 -16.15 1.49
CA LYS A 109 3.93 -17.33 1.24
C LYS A 109 4.06 -18.19 2.49
N GLU A 110 4.43 -17.59 3.62
CA GLU A 110 4.50 -18.31 4.91
C GLU A 110 3.15 -18.90 5.31
N LEU A 111 2.03 -18.20 5.04
CA LEU A 111 0.69 -18.70 5.32
C LEU A 111 0.36 -19.96 4.50
N PHE A 112 0.65 -19.96 3.19
CA PHE A 112 0.39 -21.12 2.32
C PHE A 112 1.34 -22.29 2.63
N GLU A 113 2.57 -22.00 3.04
CA GLU A 113 3.54 -23.02 3.48
C GLU A 113 3.05 -23.79 4.70
N MET A 114 2.24 -23.18 5.58
CA MET A 114 1.63 -23.90 6.72
C MET A 114 0.68 -25.02 6.27
N ASP A 115 0.05 -24.87 5.10
CA ASP A 115 -0.81 -25.87 4.48
C ASP A 115 -0.06 -26.76 3.47
N GLY A 116 1.27 -26.61 3.37
CA GLY A 116 2.13 -27.41 2.49
C GLY A 116 2.06 -27.02 1.01
N VAL A 117 1.55 -25.83 0.69
CA VAL A 117 1.44 -25.31 -0.68
C VAL A 117 2.47 -24.20 -0.91
N GLU A 118 3.21 -24.25 -2.02
CA GLU A 118 4.09 -23.16 -2.43
C GLU A 118 3.28 -22.04 -3.11
N LEU A 119 3.39 -20.79 -2.65
CA LEU A 119 2.76 -19.64 -3.30
C LEU A 119 3.81 -18.83 -4.08
N GLU A 120 3.54 -18.55 -5.36
CA GLU A 120 4.38 -17.72 -6.21
C GLU A 120 3.58 -16.62 -6.88
N PHE A 121 4.16 -15.41 -6.92
CA PHE A 121 3.63 -14.27 -7.65
C PHE A 121 4.60 -13.98 -8.79
N ASP A 122 4.10 -13.86 -10.01
CA ASP A 122 4.90 -13.33 -11.11
C ASP A 122 5.02 -11.80 -11.02
N ASP A 123 6.01 -11.25 -11.73
CA ASP A 123 6.23 -9.80 -11.75
C ASP A 123 5.00 -9.05 -12.30
N GLY A 124 4.29 -9.67 -13.25
CA GLY A 124 3.07 -9.12 -13.86
C GLY A 124 1.92 -8.95 -12.87
N ALA A 125 1.77 -9.85 -11.92
CA ALA A 125 0.79 -9.80 -10.84
C ALA A 125 1.13 -8.70 -9.86
N LEU A 126 2.41 -8.56 -9.48
CA LEU A 126 2.86 -7.50 -8.57
C LEU A 126 2.59 -6.12 -9.15
N THR A 127 2.92 -5.92 -10.42
CA THR A 127 2.61 -4.69 -11.17
C THR A 127 1.09 -4.47 -11.25
N ALA A 128 0.30 -5.49 -11.59
CA ALA A 128 -1.16 -5.35 -11.67
C ALA A 128 -1.81 -5.00 -10.31
N ILE A 129 -1.29 -5.53 -9.20
CA ILE A 129 -1.73 -5.17 -7.85
C ILE A 129 -1.40 -3.70 -7.56
N ALA A 130 -0.20 -3.24 -7.92
CA ALA A 130 0.23 -1.85 -7.76
C ALA A 130 -0.63 -0.88 -8.57
N GLU A 131 -0.86 -1.16 -9.87
CA GLU A 131 -1.73 -0.38 -10.75
C GLU A 131 -3.15 -0.25 -10.15
N LYS A 132 -3.73 -1.36 -9.70
CA LYS A 132 -5.09 -1.40 -9.10
C LYS A 132 -5.15 -0.61 -7.78
N ALA A 133 -4.06 -0.58 -7.00
CA ALA A 133 -3.98 0.21 -5.77
C ALA A 133 -3.91 1.73 -6.05
N ILE A 134 -3.19 2.12 -7.10
CA ILE A 134 -3.12 3.51 -7.58
C ILE A 134 -4.48 3.96 -8.10
N GLU A 135 -5.13 3.14 -8.94
CA GLU A 135 -6.47 3.42 -9.49
C GLU A 135 -7.50 3.63 -8.37
N ARG A 136 -7.47 2.78 -7.33
CA ARG A 136 -8.34 2.89 -6.16
C ARG A 136 -7.99 4.08 -5.24
N LYS A 137 -6.90 4.81 -5.48
CA LYS A 137 -6.39 5.92 -4.63
C LYS A 137 -6.21 5.54 -3.16
N THR A 138 -5.86 4.29 -2.91
CA THR A 138 -5.68 3.76 -1.55
C THR A 138 -4.21 3.66 -1.14
N GLY A 139 -3.28 3.79 -2.10
CA GLY A 139 -1.84 3.65 -1.88
C GLY A 139 -1.47 2.30 -1.28
N ALA A 140 -0.41 2.24 -0.48
CA ALA A 140 0.05 0.99 0.14
C ALA A 140 -1.01 0.31 1.04
N ARG A 141 -1.97 1.07 1.58
CA ARG A 141 -3.04 0.50 2.43
C ARG A 141 -3.99 -0.41 1.63
N GLY A 142 -4.16 -0.16 0.34
CA GLY A 142 -5.02 -0.96 -0.54
C GLY A 142 -4.43 -2.29 -0.96
N LEU A 143 -3.10 -2.43 -0.92
CA LEU A 143 -2.39 -3.61 -1.40
C LEU A 143 -2.89 -4.90 -0.74
N ARG A 144 -3.06 -4.88 0.59
CA ARG A 144 -3.56 -6.05 1.34
C ARG A 144 -4.97 -6.44 0.90
N SER A 145 -5.86 -5.47 0.77
CA SER A 145 -7.24 -5.75 0.35
C SER A 145 -7.32 -6.36 -1.04
N ILE A 146 -6.45 -5.93 -1.97
CA ILE A 146 -6.40 -6.48 -3.33
C ILE A 146 -5.93 -7.93 -3.29
N ILE A 147 -4.87 -8.22 -2.52
CA ILE A 147 -4.37 -9.59 -2.38
C ILE A 147 -5.41 -10.48 -1.70
N GLU A 148 -6.05 -10.03 -0.63
CA GLU A 148 -7.10 -10.80 0.06
C GLU A 148 -8.28 -11.09 -0.86
N GLU A 149 -8.73 -10.10 -1.62
CA GLU A 149 -9.84 -10.26 -2.59
C GLU A 149 -9.50 -11.34 -3.63
N THR A 150 -8.24 -11.38 -4.11
CA THR A 150 -7.79 -12.39 -5.06
C THR A 150 -7.59 -13.77 -4.44
N LEU A 151 -7.08 -13.84 -3.21
CA LEU A 151 -6.71 -15.12 -2.58
C LEU A 151 -7.85 -15.74 -1.76
N LEU A 152 -8.98 -15.06 -1.55
CA LEU A 152 -10.03 -15.49 -0.62
C LEU A 152 -10.55 -16.90 -0.93
N ASP A 153 -10.93 -17.14 -2.19
CA ASP A 153 -11.52 -18.42 -2.59
C ASP A 153 -10.50 -19.56 -2.49
N ILE A 154 -9.26 -19.33 -2.93
CA ILE A 154 -8.22 -20.36 -2.89
C ILE A 154 -7.73 -20.66 -1.47
N MET A 155 -7.66 -19.66 -0.58
CA MET A 155 -7.36 -19.88 0.83
C MET A 155 -8.44 -20.70 1.54
N TYR A 156 -9.69 -20.65 1.05
CA TYR A 156 -10.77 -21.50 1.54
C TYR A 156 -10.65 -22.95 1.03
N GLU A 157 -10.24 -23.15 -0.22
CA GLU A 157 -10.12 -24.48 -0.83
C GLU A 157 -8.88 -25.27 -0.40
N ILE A 158 -7.73 -24.61 -0.26
CA ILE A 158 -6.42 -25.25 0.00
C ILE A 158 -6.43 -26.19 1.22
N PRO A 159 -6.97 -25.80 2.39
CA PRO A 159 -6.99 -26.69 3.55
C PRO A 159 -7.75 -28.01 3.34
N SER A 160 -8.65 -28.04 2.35
CA SER A 160 -9.43 -29.23 2.00
C SER A 160 -8.84 -30.02 0.83
N ARG A 161 -7.77 -29.54 0.20
CA ARG A 161 -7.20 -30.07 -1.04
C ARG A 161 -5.75 -30.48 -0.88
N GLU A 162 -5.52 -31.79 -0.74
CA GLU A 162 -4.17 -32.38 -0.66
C GLU A 162 -3.51 -32.58 -2.03
N ASP A 163 -4.19 -32.24 -3.12
CA ASP A 163 -3.69 -32.42 -4.49
C ASP A 163 -2.91 -31.22 -5.02
N ILE A 164 -2.94 -30.08 -4.33
CA ILE A 164 -2.25 -28.85 -4.76
C ILE A 164 -0.84 -28.85 -4.19
N GLU A 165 0.15 -28.64 -5.05
CA GLU A 165 1.56 -28.48 -4.63
C GLU A 165 1.98 -27.01 -4.70
N LYS A 166 1.51 -26.28 -5.72
CA LYS A 166 1.90 -24.90 -5.95
C LYS A 166 0.74 -24.06 -6.50
N CYS A 167 0.63 -22.84 -6.00
CA CYS A 167 -0.30 -21.81 -6.44
C CYS A 167 0.48 -20.68 -7.12
N LEU A 168 0.18 -20.42 -8.39
CA LEU A 168 0.79 -19.35 -9.17
C LEU A 168 -0.23 -18.23 -9.39
N ILE A 169 0.13 -17.03 -8.94
CA ILE A 169 -0.64 -15.80 -9.15
C ILE A 169 -0.01 -15.04 -10.30
N THR A 170 -0.80 -14.85 -11.37
CA THR A 170 -0.39 -14.11 -12.56
C THR A 170 -1.16 -12.80 -12.70
N ARG A 171 -0.74 -11.94 -13.63
CA ARG A 171 -1.50 -10.73 -14.00
C ARG A 171 -2.97 -11.03 -14.28
N GLU A 172 -3.26 -12.12 -14.98
CA GLU A 172 -4.64 -12.50 -15.32
C GLU A 172 -5.45 -12.81 -14.06
N THR A 173 -4.88 -13.52 -13.09
CA THR A 173 -5.51 -13.81 -11.79
C THR A 173 -5.94 -12.54 -11.05
N ILE A 174 -5.19 -11.44 -11.14
CA ILE A 174 -5.55 -10.16 -10.50
C ILE A 174 -6.76 -9.49 -11.17
N VAL A 175 -6.97 -9.78 -12.46
CA VAL A 175 -8.04 -9.20 -13.29
C VAL A 175 -9.29 -10.08 -13.27
N THR A 176 -9.15 -11.40 -13.38
CA THR A 176 -10.24 -12.36 -13.52
C THR A 176 -10.65 -13.01 -12.20
N GLY A 177 -9.76 -13.05 -11.21
CA GLY A 177 -9.99 -13.67 -9.90
C GLY A 177 -9.65 -15.16 -9.81
N GLU A 178 -9.24 -15.81 -10.92
CA GLU A 178 -8.93 -17.24 -10.93
C GLU A 178 -7.42 -17.51 -10.91
N PRO A 179 -6.86 -18.13 -9.84
CA PRO A 179 -5.45 -18.48 -9.76
C PRO A 179 -5.09 -19.74 -10.54
N THR A 180 -3.85 -19.83 -11.01
CA THR A 180 -3.34 -21.02 -11.68
C THR A 180 -2.82 -22.02 -10.65
N LEU A 181 -3.42 -23.22 -10.62
CA LEU A 181 -3.06 -24.27 -9.67
C LEU A 181 -2.22 -25.36 -10.33
N VAL A 182 -1.09 -25.69 -9.70
CA VAL A 182 -0.22 -26.81 -10.06
C VAL A 182 -0.50 -27.97 -9.11
N LEU A 183 -0.92 -29.10 -9.68
CA LEU A 183 -1.25 -30.31 -8.93
C LEU A 183 -0.03 -31.19 -8.70
N SER A 184 0.03 -31.85 -7.55
CA SER A 184 1.08 -32.80 -7.21
C SER A 184 1.11 -34.01 -8.14
N GLU A 185 2.30 -34.53 -8.44
CA GLU A 185 2.48 -35.70 -9.31
C GLU A 185 1.74 -36.95 -8.80
N ARG A 186 1.54 -37.06 -7.47
CA ARG A 186 0.76 -38.14 -6.85
C ARG A 186 -0.73 -38.03 -7.14
N ALA A 187 -1.29 -36.83 -7.10
CA ALA A 187 -2.69 -36.60 -7.43
C ALA A 187 -2.95 -36.73 -8.93
N ALA A 188 -2.03 -36.26 -9.78
CA ALA A 188 -2.10 -36.44 -11.24
C ALA A 188 -2.14 -37.92 -11.64
N LYS A 189 -1.32 -38.78 -10.98
CA LYS A 189 -1.34 -40.24 -11.18
C LYS A 189 -2.64 -40.90 -10.71
N ASN A 190 -3.24 -40.43 -9.61
CA ASN A 190 -4.53 -40.96 -9.13
C ASN A 190 -5.70 -40.54 -10.03
N ARG A 191 -5.68 -39.33 -10.61
CA ARG A 191 -6.68 -38.89 -11.60
C ARG A 191 -6.56 -39.68 -12.90
N ALA A 192 -5.35 -39.88 -13.41
CA ALA A 192 -5.10 -40.70 -14.61
C ALA A 192 -5.54 -42.17 -14.42
N LYS A 193 -5.31 -42.76 -13.23
CA LYS A 193 -5.79 -44.11 -12.90
C LYS A 193 -7.31 -44.23 -12.81
N ASN A 194 -8.02 -43.17 -12.42
CA ASN A 194 -9.49 -43.17 -12.37
C ASN A 194 -10.10 -42.94 -13.76
N SER A 195 -9.51 -42.09 -14.60
CA SER A 195 -9.97 -41.89 -15.99
C SER A 195 -9.79 -43.14 -16.86
N ASP A 196 -8.72 -43.91 -16.64
CA ASP A 196 -8.48 -45.19 -17.33
C ASP A 196 -9.46 -46.31 -16.89
N LYS A 197 -10.08 -46.19 -15.70
CA LYS A 197 -11.11 -47.13 -15.23
C LYS A 197 -12.50 -46.80 -15.78
N GLU A 198 -12.84 -45.52 -15.93
CA GLU A 198 -14.12 -45.09 -16.50
C GLU A 198 -14.19 -45.30 -18.03
N SER A 199 -13.06 -45.22 -18.73
CA SER A 199 -12.99 -45.48 -20.19
C SER A 199 -12.87 -46.97 -20.56
N ALA A 200 -12.65 -47.84 -19.57
CA ALA A 200 -12.61 -49.29 -19.71
C ALA A 200 -13.90 -49.99 -19.22
N SER A 201 -14.94 -49.23 -18.88
CA SER A 201 -16.27 -49.72 -18.47
C SER A 201 -17.33 -49.47 -19.53
#